data_AF-A0A968FSW0-F1
#
_entry.id   AF-A0A968FSW0-F1
#
_cell.length_a   1.000
_cell.length_b   1.000
_cell.length_c   1.000
_cell.angle_alpha   90.00
_cell.angle_beta   90.00
_cell.angle_gamma   90.00
#
_symmetry.space_group_name_H-M   'P 1'
#
loop_
_entity.id
_entity.type
_entity.pdbx_description
1 polymer ?
#
loop_
_entity_poly.entity_id
_entity_poly.type
_entity_poly.pdbx_seq_one_letter_code
_entity_poly.pdbx_strand_id
1 'polypeptide(L)'
;VGYDLDHNGRPDFYTVRVVVVHFFSMEPLEQIAKYHPGLQVFQVVYPYASYFYVTQSQPLFYAVDEDEDGRWDTVFKDIQEDGINGNEVAWNNVAFHANR
;
A
#
# COMPACT_ATOMS: atom_id res chain seq x y z
N VAL A 1 -1.38 -1.02 0.29
CA VAL A 1 -0.32 -1.91 0.83
C VAL A 1 -0.44 -1.90 2.33
N GLY A 2 -0.65 -3.07 2.94
CA GLY A 2 -0.68 -3.23 4.39
C GLY A 2 0.70 -3.61 4.91
N TYR A 3 1.03 -3.14 6.11
CA TYR A 3 2.26 -3.43 6.83
C TYR A 3 1.90 -4.00 8.19
N ASP A 4 2.47 -5.18 8.47
CA ASP A 4 2.40 -5.86 9.76
C ASP A 4 3.65 -5.47 10.56
N LEU A 5 3.48 -4.47 11.43
CA LEU A 5 4.51 -3.80 12.20
C LEU A 5 4.86 -4.58 13.47
N ASP A 6 3.91 -5.32 14.04
CA ASP A 6 4.09 -6.11 15.26
C ASP A 6 4.36 -7.61 14.99
N HIS A 7 4.29 -8.03 13.72
CA HIS A 7 4.48 -9.39 13.23
C HIS A 7 3.42 -10.39 13.68
N ASN A 8 2.19 -9.95 13.93
CA ASN A 8 1.07 -10.80 14.34
C ASN A 8 0.35 -11.51 13.16
N GLY A 9 0.78 -11.24 11.92
CA GLY A 9 0.20 -11.81 10.70
C GLY A 9 -0.99 -11.01 10.15
N ARG A 10 -1.29 -9.84 10.72
CA ARG A 10 -2.31 -8.90 10.27
C ARG A 10 -1.66 -7.55 9.99
N PRO A 11 -2.15 -6.77 9.01
CA PRO A 11 -1.59 -5.45 8.78
C PRO A 11 -2.19 -4.42 9.76
N ASP A 12 -1.32 -3.74 10.51
CA ASP A 12 -1.67 -2.64 11.42
C ASP A 12 -1.77 -1.30 10.69
N PHE A 13 -1.02 -1.17 9.59
CA PHE A 13 -0.85 0.08 8.88
C PHE A 13 -1.11 -0.09 7.39
N TYR A 14 -1.96 0.75 6.83
CA TYR A 14 -2.31 0.71 5.42
C TYR A 14 -1.83 1.96 4.69
N THR A 15 -1.41 1.76 3.46
CA THR A 15 -1.07 2.85 2.53
C THR A 15 -1.81 2.67 1.22
N VAL A 16 -2.22 3.78 0.62
CA VAL A 16 -2.71 3.80 -0.76
C VAL A 16 -1.61 4.35 -1.64
N ARG A 17 -1.17 3.54 -2.60
CA ARG A 17 -0.14 3.87 -3.57
C ARG A 17 -0.72 3.79 -4.98
N VAL A 18 -0.30 4.70 -5.85
CA VAL A 18 -0.69 4.65 -7.26
C VAL A 18 0.04 3.50 -7.94
N VAL A 19 -0.73 2.61 -8.58
CA VAL A 19 -0.19 1.61 -9.50
C VAL A 19 0.17 2.31 -10.80
N VAL A 20 1.45 2.30 -11.15
CA VAL A 20 1.96 2.92 -12.39
C VAL A 20 1.86 1.94 -13.55
N VAL A 21 2.16 0.66 -13.30
CA VAL A 21 2.00 -0.42 -14.27
C VAL A 21 1.71 -1.73 -13.57
N HIS A 22 0.96 -2.61 -14.22
CA HIS A 22 0.67 -3.95 -13.74
C HIS A 22 0.66 -4.94 -14.91
N PHE A 23 1.19 -6.15 -14.70
CA PHE A 23 1.34 -7.14 -15.76
C PHE A 23 1.61 -8.54 -15.23
N PHE A 24 1.36 -9.56 -16.06
CA PHE A 24 1.85 -10.92 -15.83
C PHE A 24 3.28 -11.09 -16.37
N SER A 25 4.11 -11.82 -15.63
CA SER A 25 5.42 -12.26 -16.10
C SER A 25 5.81 -13.60 -15.48
N MET A 26 6.69 -14.34 -16.15
CA MET A 26 7.37 -15.52 -15.63
C MET A 26 8.73 -15.18 -14.99
N GLU A 27 9.19 -13.94 -15.14
CA GLU A 27 10.44 -13.48 -14.53
C GLU A 27 10.32 -13.39 -13.01
N PRO A 28 11.42 -13.64 -12.28
CA PRO A 28 11.44 -13.53 -10.82
C PRO A 28 11.32 -12.07 -10.37
N LEU A 29 10.79 -11.85 -9.15
CA LEU A 29 10.62 -10.51 -8.56
C LEU A 29 11.89 -9.67 -8.59
N GLU A 30 13.04 -10.28 -8.29
CA GLU A 30 14.35 -9.60 -8.28
C GLU A 30 14.70 -9.01 -9.66
N GLN A 31 14.30 -9.66 -10.74
CA GLN A 31 14.53 -9.18 -12.10
C GLN A 31 13.56 -8.07 -12.46
N ILE A 32 12.28 -8.23 -12.12
CA ILE A 32 11.28 -7.16 -12.31
C ILE A 32 11.67 -5.90 -11.52
N ALA A 33 12.16 -6.04 -10.29
CA ALA A 33 12.59 -4.93 -9.45
C ALA A 33 13.75 -4.14 -10.07
N LYS A 34 14.69 -4.81 -10.76
CA LYS A 34 15.81 -4.13 -11.45
C LYS A 34 15.35 -3.24 -12.61
N TYR A 35 14.26 -3.59 -13.28
CA TYR A 35 13.70 -2.77 -14.37
C TYR A 35 12.91 -1.56 -13.89
N HIS A 36 12.57 -1.49 -12.60
CA HIS A 36 11.77 -0.42 -12.01
C HIS A 36 12.51 0.23 -10.83
N PRO A 37 13.70 0.83 -11.05
CA PRO A 37 14.48 1.42 -9.98
C PRO A 37 13.72 2.58 -9.33
N GLY A 38 13.74 2.62 -8.00
CA GLY A 38 13.06 3.67 -7.23
C GLY A 38 11.53 3.52 -7.16
N LEU A 39 10.96 2.41 -7.65
CA LEU A 39 9.54 2.07 -7.49
C LEU A 39 9.40 0.84 -6.59
N GLN A 40 8.23 0.68 -5.96
CA GLN A 40 7.92 -0.54 -5.22
C GLN A 40 7.26 -1.56 -6.14
N VAL A 41 7.69 -2.82 -6.03
CA VAL A 41 7.17 -3.93 -6.84
C VAL A 41 6.57 -4.98 -5.90
N PHE A 42 5.29 -5.29 -6.12
CA PHE A 42 4.57 -6.34 -5.41
C PHE A 42 4.31 -7.50 -6.35
N GLN A 43 4.45 -8.72 -5.82
CA GLN A 43 4.24 -9.96 -6.55
C GLN A 43 3.07 -10.74 -5.96
N VAL A 44 2.16 -11.18 -6.82
CA VAL A 44 1.18 -12.22 -6.51
C VAL A 44 1.54 -13.46 -7.31
N VAL A 45 1.85 -14.55 -6.61
CA VAL A 45 2.29 -15.80 -7.23
C VAL A 45 1.08 -16.64 -7.62
N TYR A 46 1.02 -17.03 -8.90
CA TYR A 46 0.07 -18.02 -9.42
C TYR A 46 0.82 -19.25 -9.94
N PRO A 47 0.14 -20.38 -10.19
CA PRO A 47 0.82 -21.63 -10.55
C PRO A 47 1.71 -21.59 -11.81
N TYR A 48 1.41 -20.70 -12.77
CA TYR A 48 2.09 -20.67 -14.08
C TYR A 48 2.74 -19.33 -14.44
N ALA A 49 2.49 -18.29 -13.63
CA ALA A 49 3.02 -16.95 -13.83
C ALA A 49 2.87 -16.17 -12.51
N SER A 50 3.53 -15.03 -12.42
CA SER A 50 3.29 -14.07 -11.35
C SER A 50 2.64 -12.82 -11.92
N TYR A 51 1.75 -12.22 -11.14
CA TYR A 51 1.21 -10.90 -11.43
C TYR A 51 1.97 -9.87 -10.62
N PHE A 52 2.42 -8.82 -11.29
CA PHE A 52 3.20 -7.75 -10.70
C PHE A 52 2.39 -6.46 -10.65
N TYR A 53 2.47 -5.77 -9.52
CA TYR A 53 2.05 -4.39 -9.38
C TYR A 53 3.28 -3.54 -9.12
N VAL A 54 3.54 -2.57 -9.99
CA VAL A 54 4.59 -1.57 -9.79
C VAL A 54 3.92 -0.28 -9.34
N THR A 55 4.29 0.20 -8.16
CA THR A 55 3.70 1.39 -7.56
C THR A 55 4.73 2.48 -7.35
N GLN A 56 4.26 3.73 -7.21
CA GLN A 56 5.11 4.82 -6.73
C GLN A 56 5.75 4.47 -5.37
N SER A 57 6.96 5.02 -5.16
CA SER A 57 7.73 4.86 -3.92
C SER A 57 7.12 5.58 -2.73
N GLN A 58 6.36 6.64 -2.98
CA GLN A 58 5.66 7.44 -1.99
C GLN A 58 4.16 7.06 -2.00
N PRO A 59 3.55 6.76 -0.83
CA PRO A 59 2.10 6.71 -0.68
C PRO A 59 1.44 8.08 -0.91
N LEU A 60 0.22 8.08 -1.44
CA LEU A 60 -0.62 9.29 -1.49
C LEU A 60 -1.52 9.43 -0.27
N PHE A 61 -1.91 8.28 0.31
CA PHE A 61 -2.68 8.24 1.52
C PHE A 61 -2.12 7.19 2.47
N TYR A 62 -2.28 7.48 3.75
CA TYR A 62 -1.98 6.60 4.86
C TYR A 62 -3.28 6.38 5.62
N ALA A 63 -3.58 5.14 5.98
CA ALA A 63 -4.75 4.78 6.77
C ALA A 63 -4.29 3.92 7.95
N VAL A 64 -4.79 4.27 9.14
CA VAL A 64 -4.50 3.58 10.40
C VAL A 64 -5.80 2.97 10.91
N ASP A 65 -5.72 1.70 11.30
CA ASP A 65 -6.74 0.95 12.04
C ASP A 65 -6.19 0.84 13.46
N GLU A 66 -6.49 1.81 14.31
CA GLU A 66 -5.90 1.94 15.65
C GLU A 66 -6.45 0.90 16.62
N ASP A 67 -7.70 0.45 16.40
CA ASP A 67 -8.38 -0.53 17.26
C ASP A 67 -8.43 -1.96 16.68
N GLU A 68 -7.83 -2.17 15.50
CA GLU A 68 -7.74 -3.43 14.78
C GLU A 68 -9.10 -4.09 14.47
N ASP A 69 -10.17 -3.30 14.36
CA ASP A 69 -11.52 -3.82 14.08
C ASP A 69 -11.75 -4.15 12.60
N GLY A 70 -10.77 -3.85 11.75
CA GLY A 70 -10.80 -4.03 10.30
C GLY A 70 -11.39 -2.83 9.56
N ARG A 71 -11.60 -1.69 10.21
CA ARG A 71 -12.00 -0.41 9.62
C ARG A 71 -10.89 0.62 9.81
N TRP A 72 -10.84 1.58 8.91
CA TRP A 72 -9.84 2.65 9.00
C TRP A 72 -10.36 3.77 9.89
N ASP A 73 -9.66 4.04 11.00
CA ASP A 73 -9.97 5.10 11.95
C ASP A 73 -9.49 6.46 11.47
N THR A 74 -8.23 6.51 11.02
CA THR A 74 -7.58 7.75 10.62
C THR A 74 -6.98 7.61 9.23
N VAL A 75 -7.33 8.53 8.33
CA VAL A 75 -6.75 8.62 6.99
C VAL A 75 -6.00 9.94 6.85
N PHE A 76 -4.72 9.89 6.54
CA PHE A 76 -3.90 11.05 6.19
C PHE A 76 -3.73 11.10 4.67
N LYS A 77 -3.85 12.30 4.10
CA LYS A 77 -3.43 12.53 2.72
C LYS A 77 -2.05 13.17 2.76
N ASP A 78 -1.07 12.48 2.19
CA ASP A 78 0.26 13.03 1.98
C ASP A 78 0.31 13.66 0.59
N ILE A 79 0.01 14.96 0.56
CA ILE A 79 0.05 15.76 -0.67
C ILE A 79 1.49 16.05 -1.09
N GLN A 80 2.43 16.05 -0.14
CA GLN A 80 3.82 16.42 -0.38
C GLN A 80 4.69 15.22 -0.76
N GLU A 81 4.16 14.01 -0.60
CA GLU A 81 4.87 12.75 -0.84
C GLU A 81 6.18 12.73 -0.03
N ASP A 82 6.11 13.08 1.25
CA ASP A 82 7.27 13.18 2.15
C ASP A 82 7.14 12.32 3.43
N GLY A 83 6.08 11.51 3.52
CA GLY A 83 5.84 10.61 4.64
C GLY A 83 4.80 11.14 5.64
N ILE A 84 4.66 10.45 6.77
CA ILE A 84 4.00 11.03 7.94
C ILE A 84 5.11 11.67 8.79
N ASN A 85 5.20 13.00 8.76
CA ASN A 85 6.16 13.80 9.50
C ASN A 85 5.53 14.89 10.39
N GLY A 86 4.20 14.89 10.53
CA GLY A 86 3.46 15.77 11.41
C GLY A 86 2.93 17.04 10.75
N ASN A 87 3.12 17.18 9.44
CA ASN A 87 2.53 18.26 8.63
C ASN A 87 1.27 17.80 7.89
N GLU A 88 0.84 16.55 8.05
CA GLU A 88 -0.27 15.97 7.32
C GLU A 88 -1.60 16.43 7.91
N VAL A 89 -2.55 16.74 7.03
CA VAL A 89 -3.92 17.03 7.44
C VAL A 89 -4.67 15.71 7.58
N ALA A 90 -5.06 15.38 8.80
CA ALA A 90 -5.94 14.25 9.08
C ALA A 90 -7.29 14.47 8.37
N TRP A 91 -7.68 13.53 7.51
CA TRP A 91 -8.95 13.56 6.81
C TRP A 91 -10.03 12.98 7.73
N ASN A 92 -10.43 13.77 8.72
CA ASN A 92 -11.44 13.37 9.72
C ASN A 92 -12.85 13.50 9.13
N ASN A 93 -13.25 12.63 8.19
CA ASN A 93 -14.65 12.38 7.81
C ASN A 93 -14.80 11.37 6.67
N VAL A 94 -14.52 10.08 6.90
CA VAL A 94 -15.07 9.05 6.02
C VAL A 94 -15.57 7.86 6.83
N ALA A 95 -16.84 7.95 7.24
CA ALA A 95 -17.63 6.77 7.57
C ALA A 95 -17.76 5.92 6.29
N PHE A 96 -16.85 4.97 6.09
CA PHE A 96 -16.99 3.95 5.06
C PHE A 96 -18.06 2.95 5.52
N HIS A 97 -19.32 3.26 5.26
CA HIS A 97 -20.38 2.26 5.21
C HIS A 97 -20.18 1.40 3.97
N ALA A 98 -19.31 0.39 4.06
CA ALA A 98 -19.32 -0.73 3.13
C ALA A 98 -20.62 -1.53 3.37
N ASN A 99 -21.63 -1.29 2.53
CA ASN A 99 -22.77 -2.19 2.44
C ASN A 99 -22.28 -3.55 1.93
N ARG A 100 -22.82 -4.59 2.60
CA ARG A 100 -22.54 -6.01 2.45
C ARG A 100 -22.66 -6.54 1.03
#